data_AF-A0A7R9F5K4-F1
#
_entry.id   AF-A0A7R9F5K4-F1
#
_cell.length_a   1.000
_cell.length_b   1.000
_cell.length_c   1.000
_cell.angle_alpha   90.00
_cell.angle_beta   90.00
_cell.angle_gamma   90.00
#
_symmetry.space_group_name_H-M   'P 1'
#
loop_
_entity.id
_entity.type
_entity.pdbx_description
1 polymer ?
#
loop_
_entity_poly.entity_id
_entity_poly.type
_entity_poly.pdbx_seq_one_letter_code
_entity_poly.pdbx_strand_id
1 'polypeptide(L)' 'MSRLVVTESIPDALTNKCSKCSDKQKEGTKEVIHFLYQKKPEEWKLLQGKFDPENTYYENYKDELKQL' A
#
# COMPACT_ATOMS: atom_id res chain seq x y z
N MET A 1 -7.40 -9.18 -23.15
CA MET A 1 -7.43 -9.89 -21.86
C MET A 1 -6.79 -8.99 -20.82
N SER A 2 -7.59 -8.20 -20.12
CA SER A 2 -7.10 -7.24 -19.13
C SER A 2 -6.47 -8.00 -17.98
N ARG A 3 -5.14 -8.03 -17.96
CA ARG A 3 -4.35 -8.67 -16.90
C ARG A 3 -4.60 -7.85 -15.62
N LEU A 4 -5.08 -8.49 -14.56
CA LEU A 4 -5.08 -7.92 -13.22
C LEU A 4 -3.61 -7.75 -12.78
N VAL A 5 -3.03 -6.58 -13.03
CA VAL A 5 -1.61 -6.25 -12.70
C VAL A 5 -1.43 -5.88 -11.21
N VAL A 6 -2.52 -5.80 -10.45
CA VAL A 6 -2.50 -5.26 -9.07
C VAL A 6 -1.74 -6.18 -8.12
N THR A 7 -1.80 -7.51 -8.25
CA THR A 7 -1.28 -8.43 -7.22
C THR A 7 0.24 -8.64 -7.25
N GLU A 8 0.89 -8.62 -8.41
CA GLU A 8 2.34 -8.84 -8.51
C GLU A 8 3.17 -7.60 -8.16
N SER A 9 2.54 -6.43 -8.22
CA SER A 9 3.21 -5.14 -7.98
C SER A 9 3.32 -4.80 -6.50
N ILE A 10 2.55 -5.46 -5.62
CA ILE A 10 2.50 -5.13 -4.19
C ILE A 10 3.85 -5.40 -3.50
N PRO A 11 4.49 -6.58 -3.63
CA PRO A 11 5.77 -6.81 -2.95
C PRO A 11 6.86 -5.80 -3.38
N ASP A 12 6.94 -5.49 -4.68
CA ASP A 12 7.85 -4.45 -5.20
C ASP A 12 7.47 -3.04 -4.71
N ALA A 13 6.18 -2.76 -4.55
CA ALA A 13 5.69 -1.51 -3.97
C ALA A 13 6.19 -1.30 -2.55
N LEU A 14 6.21 -2.37 -1.75
CA LEU A 14 6.56 -2.35 -0.34
C LEU A 14 8.09 -2.33 -0.14
N THR A 15 8.85 -3.06 -0.95
CA THR A 15 10.31 -3.12 -0.85
C THR A 15 11.02 -1.96 -1.55
N ASN A 16 10.55 -1.53 -2.73
CA ASN A 16 11.23 -0.54 -3.58
C ASN A 16 10.44 0.76 -3.77
N LYS A 17 9.49 1.07 -2.87
CA LYS A 17 8.60 2.25 -2.98
C LYS A 17 7.87 2.32 -4.33
N CYS A 18 7.56 1.16 -4.92
CA CYS A 18 6.83 1.09 -6.18
C CYS A 18 7.61 1.80 -7.29
N SER A 19 8.92 1.54 -7.40
CA SER A 19 9.81 2.18 -8.39
C SER A 19 9.31 2.03 -9.84
N LYS A 20 8.55 0.97 -10.11
CA LYS A 20 7.90 0.69 -11.42
C LYS A 20 6.49 1.26 -11.56
N CYS A 21 5.93 1.86 -10.52
CA CYS A 21 4.57 2.37 -10.50
C CYS A 21 4.54 3.81 -10.98
N SER A 22 3.58 4.12 -11.83
CA SER A 22 3.33 5.49 -12.28
C SER A 22 2.87 6.36 -11.11
N ASP A 23 3.10 7.67 -11.18
CA ASP A 23 2.75 8.58 -10.08
C ASP A 23 1.25 8.52 -9.72
N LYS A 24 0.38 8.37 -10.72
CA LYS A 24 -1.06 8.12 -10.52
C LYS A 24 -1.36 6.86 -9.71
N GLN A 25 -0.57 5.80 -9.88
CA GLN A 25 -0.76 4.55 -9.13
C GLN A 25 -0.27 4.71 -7.69
N LYS A 26 0.83 5.45 -7.48
CA LYS A 26 1.33 5.76 -6.13
C LYS A 26 0.29 6.57 -5.35
N GLU A 27 -0.27 7.60 -5.97
CA GLU A 27 -1.28 8.46 -5.35
C GLU A 27 -2.57 7.69 -5.06
N GLY A 28 -3.11 6.95 -6.03
CA GLY A 28 -4.31 6.13 -5.78
C GLY A 28 -4.11 5.04 -4.74
N THR A 29 -2.89 4.46 -4.66
CA THR A 29 -2.58 3.48 -3.60
C THR A 29 -2.53 4.13 -2.22
N LYS A 30 -1.99 5.36 -2.11
CA LYS A 30 -1.99 6.12 -0.84
C LYS A 30 -3.41 6.39 -0.36
N GLU A 31 -4.31 6.84 -1.23
CA GLU A 31 -5.72 7.09 -0.87
C GLU A 31 -6.43 5.82 -0.40
N VAL A 32 -6.25 4.71 -1.11
CA VAL A 32 -6.85 3.42 -0.74
C VAL A 32 -6.32 2.94 0.61
N ILE A 33 -5.00 3.01 0.82
CA ILE A 33 -4.39 2.60 2.09
C ILE A 33 -4.83 3.50 3.23
N HIS A 34 -4.92 4.80 3.01
CA HIS A 34 -5.43 5.74 4.00
C HIS A 34 -6.88 5.41 4.39
N PHE A 35 -7.74 5.14 3.41
CA PHE A 35 -9.11 4.69 3.65
C PHE A 35 -9.16 3.38 4.44
N LEU A 36 -8.33 2.39 4.06
CA LEU A 36 -8.25 1.12 4.78
C LEU A 36 -7.76 1.31 6.22
N TYR A 37 -6.74 2.14 6.44
CA TYR A 37 -6.20 2.44 7.75
C TYR A 37 -7.24 3.10 8.67
N GLN A 38 -7.97 4.12 8.18
CA GLN A 38 -8.94 4.86 8.98
C GLN A 38 -10.29 4.15 9.13
N LYS A 39 -10.80 3.53 8.06
CA LYS A 39 -12.16 2.99 8.02
C LYS A 39 -12.22 1.48 8.21
N LYS A 40 -11.15 0.74 7.88
CA LYS A 40 -11.11 -0.73 7.85
C LYS A 40 -9.86 -1.31 8.56
N PRO A 41 -9.65 -1.03 9.86
CA PRO A 41 -8.42 -1.42 10.57
C PRO A 41 -8.17 -2.93 10.62
N GLU A 42 -9.22 -3.76 10.59
CA GLU A 42 -9.05 -5.22 10.51
C GLU A 42 -8.53 -5.69 9.15
N GLU A 43 -9.08 -5.15 8.06
CA GLU A 43 -8.62 -5.43 6.70
C GLU A 43 -7.19 -4.91 6.49
N TRP A 44 -6.87 -3.74 7.06
CA TRP A 44 -5.52 -3.21 7.09
C TRP A 44 -4.53 -4.16 7.77
N LYS A 45 -4.86 -4.69 8.95
CA LYS A 45 -4.01 -5.68 9.65
C LYS A 45 -3.79 -6.95 8.85
N LEU A 46 -4.83 -7.46 8.17
CA LEU A 46 -4.71 -8.64 7.31
C LEU A 46 -3.80 -8.37 6.09
N LEU A 47 -3.94 -7.18 5.50
CA LEU A 47 -3.12 -6.75 4.37
C LEU A 47 -1.66 -6.58 4.78
N GLN A 48 -1.40 -5.96 5.93
CA GLN A 48 -0.06 -5.88 6.50
C GLN A 48 0.52 -7.28 6.76
N GLY A 49 -0.21 -8.16 7.46
CA GLY A 49 0.28 -9.51 7.72
C GLY A 49 0.59 -10.33 6.46
N LYS A 50 -0.14 -10.08 5.37
CA LYS A 50 0.04 -10.81 4.10
C LYS A 50 1.12 -10.22 3.20
N PHE A 51 1.24 -8.90 3.14
CA PHE A 51 2.09 -8.22 2.17
C PHE A 51 3.21 -7.40 2.81
N ASP A 52 3.01 -6.81 3.99
CA ASP A 52 3.98 -6.00 4.73
C ASP A 52 4.26 -6.58 6.14
N PRO A 53 4.73 -7.85 6.25
CA PRO A 53 4.93 -8.50 7.55
C PRO A 53 5.99 -7.80 8.40
N GLU A 54 6.91 -7.07 7.78
CA GLU A 54 7.97 -6.29 8.44
C GLU A 54 7.53 -4.86 8.79
N ASN A 55 6.29 -4.46 8.45
CA ASN A 55 5.78 -3.08 8.58
C ASN A 55 6.66 -2.02 7.89
N THR A 56 7.44 -2.40 6.88
CA THR A 56 8.36 -1.50 6.19
C THR A 56 7.60 -0.42 5.43
N TYR A 57 6.51 -0.77 4.76
CA TYR A 57 5.69 0.22 4.07
C TYR A 57 4.97 1.12 5.07
N TYR A 58 4.38 0.55 6.12
CA TYR A 58 3.77 1.37 7.17
C TYR A 58 4.76 2.38 7.76
N GLU A 59 5.98 1.96 8.12
CA GLU A 59 6.98 2.87 8.68
C GLU A 59 7.43 3.95 7.70
N ASN A 60 7.51 3.66 6.40
CA ASN A 60 7.85 4.64 5.37
C ASN A 60 6.75 5.68 5.11
N TYR A 61 5.47 5.30 5.28
CA TYR A 61 4.33 6.15 4.94
C TYR A 61 3.51 6.60 6.16
N LYS A 62 3.84 6.17 7.39
CA LYS A 62 3.08 6.47 8.62
C LYS A 62 2.87 7.96 8.83
N ASP A 63 3.85 8.79 8.46
CA ASP A 63 3.77 10.24 8.64
C ASP A 63 2.79 10.85 7.64
N GLU A 64 2.76 10.34 6.40
CA GLU A 64 1.77 10.74 5.39
C GLU A 64 0.36 10.22 5.73
N LEU A 65 0.25 8.99 6.23
CA LEU A 65 -1.02 8.38 6.61
C LEU A 65 -1.67 9.03 7.84
N LYS A 66 -0.86 9.66 8.71
CA LYS A 66 -1.33 10.43 9.87
C LYS A 66 -1.70 11.88 9.53
N GLN A 67 -1.23 12.41 8.40
CA GLN A 67 -1.44 13.81 8.00
C GLN A 67 -2.66 14.01 7.08
N LEU A 68 -3.18 12.94 6.49
CA LEU A 68 -4.47 12.90 5.79
C LEU A 68 -5.64 12.72 6.77
#